data_AF-A0A857D1U7-F1
#
_entry.id   AF-A0A857D1U7-F1
#
_cell.length_a   1.000
_cell.length_b   1.000
_cell.length_c   1.000
_cell.angle_alpha   90.00
_cell.angle_beta   90.00
_cell.angle_gamma   90.00
#
_symmetry.space_group_name_H-M   'P 1'
#
loop_
_entity.id
_entity.type
_entity.pdbx_description
1 polymer ?
#
loop_
_entity_poly.entity_id
_entity_poly.type
_entity_poly.pdbx_seq_one_letter_code
_entity_poly.pdbx_strand_id
1 'polypeptide(L)'
;MTRVTIDLPVSLAETAQCLGKATERELSEVLIDTLEIILPTFNNLSAVGNHVEISHLLDTEVIELANSKMDVVQNQRLGELQAKGKNTGLTEAEGYELSVLISIYQMGQLRKSIALAEAVKRGLRDPLIP
;
A
#
# COMPACT_ATOMS: atom_id res chain seq x y z
N MET A 1 -5.62 17.47 -16.64
CA MET A 1 -5.19 17.99 -15.33
C MET A 1 -6.34 17.84 -14.36
N THR A 2 -6.11 17.17 -13.23
CA THR A 2 -7.10 17.03 -12.15
C THR A 2 -6.69 17.97 -11.03
N ARG A 3 -7.64 18.76 -10.48
CA ARG A 3 -7.37 19.68 -9.38
C ARG A 3 -7.92 19.09 -8.09
N VAL A 4 -7.06 18.92 -7.10
CA VAL A 4 -7.40 18.44 -5.76
C VAL A 4 -7.05 19.53 -4.76
N THR A 5 -7.94 19.78 -3.79
CA THR A 5 -7.71 20.66 -2.65
C THR A 5 -7.68 19.81 -1.40
N ILE A 6 -6.63 19.97 -0.59
CA ILE A 6 -6.43 19.21 0.64
C ILE A 6 -6.13 20.16 1.79
N ASP A 7 -6.70 19.87 2.96
CA ASP A 7 -6.33 20.55 4.20
C ASP A 7 -5.15 19.80 4.82
N LEU A 8 -4.04 20.50 5.00
CA LEU A 8 -2.81 19.94 5.56
C LEU A 8 -2.66 20.31 7.03
N PRO A 9 -2.19 19.38 7.90
CA PRO A 9 -1.71 19.75 9.22
C PRO A 9 -0.64 20.83 9.12
N VAL A 10 -0.68 21.81 10.03
CA VAL A 10 0.23 22.96 10.02
C VAL A 10 1.69 22.51 10.02
N SER A 11 2.04 21.52 10.84
CA SER A 11 3.40 20.96 10.91
C SER A 11 3.90 20.40 9.58
N LEU A 12 3.01 19.77 8.80
CA LEU A 12 3.36 19.20 7.50
C LEU A 12 3.55 20.29 6.45
N ALA A 13 2.69 21.30 6.46
CA ALA A 13 2.81 22.47 5.58
C ALA A 13 4.11 23.23 5.85
N GLU A 14 4.46 23.45 7.13
CA GLU A 14 5.71 24.11 7.53
C GLU A 14 6.95 23.32 7.08
N THR A 15 6.93 21.99 7.24
CA THR A 15 8.03 21.11 6.83
C THR A 15 8.27 21.20 5.32
N ALA A 16 7.21 21.04 4.53
CA ALA A 16 7.29 21.13 3.08
C ALA A 16 7.70 22.54 2.61
N GLN A 17 7.26 23.59 3.31
CA GLN A 17 7.65 24.96 3.00
C GLN A 17 9.12 25.25 3.35
N CYS A 18 9.65 24.66 4.43
CA CYS A 18 11.07 24.75 4.78
C CYS A 18 11.94 24.12 3.68
N LEU A 19 11.54 22.94 3.19
CA LEU A 19 12.21 22.27 2.08
C LEU A 19 12.13 23.08 0.78
N GLY A 20 10.96 23.66 0.47
CA GLY A 20 10.79 24.56 -0.67
C GLY A 20 11.72 25.77 -0.61
N LYS A 21 11.80 26.44 0.55
CA LYS A 21 12.73 27.56 0.74
C LYS A 21 14.20 27.14 0.57
N ALA A 22 14.58 25.98 1.11
CA ALA A 22 15.95 25.48 1.01
C ALA A 22 16.36 25.08 -0.42
N THR A 23 15.39 24.78 -1.28
CA THR A 23 15.62 24.34 -2.66
C THR A 23 15.21 25.38 -3.71
N GLU A 24 14.76 26.57 -3.29
CA GLU A 24 14.19 27.62 -4.14
C GLU A 24 12.98 27.17 -4.97
N ARG A 25 12.12 26.33 -4.38
CA ARG A 25 10.94 25.75 -5.02
C ARG A 25 9.65 26.15 -4.31
N GLU A 26 8.55 26.20 -5.06
CA GLU A 26 7.23 26.43 -4.48
C GLU A 26 6.74 25.20 -3.68
N LEU A 27 5.91 25.45 -2.67
CA LEU A 27 5.32 24.41 -1.83
C LEU A 27 4.55 23.36 -2.67
N SER A 28 3.81 23.83 -3.68
CA SER A 28 3.03 22.98 -4.58
C SER A 28 3.92 21.99 -5.34
N GLU A 29 5.05 22.46 -5.89
CA GLU A 29 6.00 21.62 -6.62
C GLU A 29 6.67 20.59 -5.71
N VAL A 30 7.09 21.01 -4.51
CA VAL A 30 7.68 20.09 -3.52
C VAL A 30 6.69 18.99 -3.15
N LEU A 31 5.42 19.35 -2.92
CA LEU A 31 4.39 18.37 -2.59
C LEU A 31 4.11 17.43 -3.78
N ILE A 32 4.03 17.96 -5.00
CA ILE A 32 3.84 17.14 -6.21
C ILE A 32 4.99 16.14 -6.37
N ASP A 33 6.24 16.59 -6.34
CA ASP A 33 7.41 15.70 -6.46
C ASP A 33 7.43 14.65 -5.36
N THR A 34 7.13 15.06 -4.12
CA THR A 34 7.10 14.13 -2.99
C THR A 34 6.03 13.07 -3.20
N LEU A 35 4.86 13.45 -3.69
CA LEU A 35 3.78 12.53 -4.05
C LEU A 35 4.18 11.66 -5.25
N GLU A 36 4.83 12.21 -6.27
CA GLU A 36 5.32 11.45 -7.43
C GLU A 36 6.43 10.46 -7.08
N ILE A 37 7.21 10.72 -6.04
CA ILE A 37 8.22 9.78 -5.54
C ILE A 37 7.57 8.70 -4.68
N ILE A 38 6.67 9.10 -3.77
CA ILE A 38 6.10 8.19 -2.77
C ILE A 38 4.94 7.35 -3.34
N LEU A 39 4.01 7.93 -4.10
CA LEU A 39 2.85 7.20 -4.61
C LEU A 39 3.21 5.99 -5.51
N PRO A 40 4.26 6.01 -6.36
CA PRO A 40 4.67 4.82 -7.08
C PRO A 40 5.23 3.70 -6.20
N THR A 41 5.80 4.01 -5.03
CA THR A 41 6.16 2.96 -4.05
C THR A 41 4.91 2.24 -3.52
N PHE A 42 3.75 2.92 -3.62
CA PHE A 42 2.44 2.39 -3.37
C PHE A 42 1.77 1.80 -4.61
N ASN A 43 2.35 1.82 -5.82
CA ASN A 43 1.68 1.26 -7.01
C ASN A 43 1.46 -0.25 -6.96
N ASN A 44 2.14 -0.98 -6.07
CA ASN A 44 1.76 -2.36 -5.73
C ASN A 44 0.34 -2.42 -5.12
N LEU A 45 -0.17 -1.34 -4.54
CA LEU A 45 -1.58 -1.22 -4.14
C LEU A 45 -2.50 -1.11 -5.35
N SER A 46 -2.06 -0.67 -6.54
CA SER A 46 -2.88 -0.73 -7.76
C SER A 46 -2.99 -2.16 -8.32
N ALA A 47 -1.98 -3.00 -8.14
CA ALA A 47 -2.13 -4.44 -8.40
C ALA A 47 -3.14 -5.06 -7.41
N VAL A 48 -3.26 -4.51 -6.20
CA VAL A 48 -4.30 -4.88 -5.23
C VAL A 48 -5.61 -4.08 -5.43
N GLY A 49 -5.59 -3.02 -6.23
CA GLY A 49 -6.65 -2.00 -6.35
C GLY A 49 -7.17 -1.81 -7.76
N ASN A 50 -6.76 -2.65 -8.72
CA ASN A 50 -7.36 -2.68 -10.03
C ASN A 50 -8.84 -3.03 -9.84
N HIS A 51 -9.70 -2.06 -10.17
CA HIS A 51 -11.16 -2.12 -10.19
C HIS A 51 -11.74 -3.21 -11.11
N VAL A 52 -10.90 -4.09 -11.65
CA VAL A 52 -11.35 -5.28 -12.36
C VAL A 52 -11.92 -6.23 -11.31
N GLU A 53 -13.23 -6.46 -11.36
CA GLU A 53 -13.86 -7.51 -10.59
C GLU A 53 -13.13 -8.83 -10.85
N ILE A 54 -12.83 -9.57 -9.79
CA ILE A 54 -12.09 -10.84 -9.90
C ILE A 54 -12.86 -11.85 -10.78
N SER A 55 -14.19 -11.71 -10.90
CA SER A 55 -15.05 -12.43 -11.83
C SER A 55 -14.65 -12.30 -13.30
N HIS A 56 -13.98 -11.22 -13.70
CA HIS A 56 -13.55 -10.96 -15.08
C HIS A 56 -12.12 -11.39 -15.38
N LEU A 57 -11.36 -11.81 -14.37
CA LEU A 57 -10.00 -12.33 -14.56
C LEU A 57 -10.01 -13.72 -15.22
N LEU A 58 -8.97 -14.02 -15.99
CA LEU A 58 -8.70 -15.36 -16.51
C LEU A 58 -8.41 -16.34 -15.36
N ASP A 59 -8.63 -17.62 -15.59
CA ASP A 59 -8.40 -18.65 -14.57
C ASP A 59 -6.95 -18.66 -14.05
N THR A 60 -5.97 -18.40 -14.92
CA THR A 60 -4.56 -18.27 -14.53
C THR A 60 -4.34 -17.08 -13.59
N GLU A 61 -4.94 -15.93 -13.89
CA GLU A 61 -4.84 -14.72 -13.07
C GLU A 61 -5.54 -14.88 -11.72
N VAL A 62 -6.68 -15.57 -11.68
CA VAL A 62 -7.38 -15.92 -10.43
C VAL A 62 -6.50 -16.83 -9.56
N ILE A 63 -5.86 -17.85 -10.15
CA ILE A 63 -4.96 -18.75 -9.42
C ILE A 63 -3.72 -17.99 -8.92
N GLU A 64 -3.11 -17.15 -9.74
CA GLU A 64 -1.98 -16.30 -9.33
C GLU A 64 -2.35 -15.40 -8.16
N LEU A 65 -3.50 -14.71 -8.24
CA LEU A 65 -3.97 -13.83 -7.17
C LEU A 65 -4.32 -14.62 -5.90
N ALA A 66 -4.93 -15.80 -6.02
CA ALA A 66 -5.21 -16.69 -4.89
C ALA A 66 -3.94 -17.22 -4.21
N ASN A 67 -2.82 -17.28 -4.93
CA ASN A 67 -1.51 -17.66 -4.40
C ASN A 67 -0.63 -16.47 -4.01
N SER A 68 -1.12 -15.25 -4.20
CA SER A 68 -0.36 -14.04 -3.94
C SER A 68 0.12 -13.96 -2.48
N LYS A 69 1.26 -13.30 -2.34
CA LYS A 69 1.91 -12.98 -1.07
C LYS A 69 2.33 -11.52 -1.13
N MET A 70 2.40 -10.88 0.03
CA MET A 70 3.09 -9.60 0.16
C MET A 70 4.54 -9.77 -0.33
N ASP A 71 5.07 -8.72 -0.94
CA ASP A 71 6.48 -8.67 -1.35
C ASP A 71 7.40 -9.05 -0.19
N VAL A 72 8.48 -9.78 -0.48
CA VAL A 72 9.36 -10.35 0.55
C VAL A 72 10.05 -9.26 1.35
N VAL A 73 10.50 -8.19 0.71
CA VAL A 73 11.18 -7.06 1.37
C VAL A 73 10.18 -6.31 2.25
N GLN A 74 8.98 -6.03 1.72
CA GLN A 74 7.93 -5.37 2.49
C GLN A 74 7.48 -6.21 3.69
N ASN A 75 7.32 -7.52 3.52
CA ASN A 75 6.91 -8.44 4.59
C ASN A 75 7.99 -8.59 5.67
N GLN A 76 9.27 -8.62 5.28
CA GLN A 76 10.37 -8.58 6.24
C GLN A 76 10.36 -7.28 7.03
N ARG A 77 10.26 -6.14 6.35
CA ARG A 77 10.24 -4.81 6.98
C ARG A 77 9.05 -4.64 7.93
N LEU A 78 7.88 -5.16 7.55
CA LEU A 78 6.69 -5.21 8.41
C LEU A 78 7.01 -5.95 9.73
N GLY A 79 7.65 -7.12 9.64
CA GLY A 79 8.04 -7.90 10.81
C GLY A 79 9.05 -7.18 11.71
N GLU A 80 10.05 -6.53 11.12
CA GLU A 80 11.05 -5.73 11.85
C GLU A 80 10.40 -4.59 12.63
N LEU A 81 9.52 -3.80 11.99
CA LEU A 81 8.81 -2.69 12.63
C LEU A 81 7.85 -3.16 13.73
N GLN A 82 7.16 -4.29 13.52
CA GLN A 82 6.31 -4.89 14.56
C GLN A 82 7.13 -5.34 15.77
N ALA A 83 8.29 -5.97 15.54
CA ALA A 83 9.18 -6.39 16.62
C ALA A 83 9.75 -5.18 17.38
N LYS A 84 10.20 -4.16 16.65
CA LYS A 84 10.73 -2.92 17.23
C LYS A 84 9.67 -2.19 18.06
N GLY A 85 8.46 -2.04 17.53
CA GLY A 85 7.35 -1.36 18.23
C GLY A 85 6.97 -2.03 19.56
N LYS A 86 7.07 -3.36 19.66
CA LYS A 86 6.83 -4.10 20.91
C LYS A 86 7.94 -3.92 21.94
N ASN A 87 9.19 -3.76 21.50
CA ASN A 87 10.35 -3.83 22.38
C ASN A 87 10.89 -2.45 22.78
N THR A 88 11.05 -1.55 21.82
CA THR A 88 11.77 -0.28 21.99
C THR A 88 10.92 0.96 21.68
N GLY A 89 9.73 0.76 21.10
CA GLY A 89 8.93 1.83 20.53
C GLY A 89 9.40 2.22 19.12
N LEU A 90 8.52 2.92 18.40
CA LEU A 90 8.76 3.43 17.04
C LEU A 90 8.91 4.95 17.08
N THR A 91 9.75 5.47 16.18
CA THR A 91 9.67 6.89 15.82
C THR A 91 8.35 7.18 15.08
N GLU A 92 7.97 8.45 14.97
CA GLU A 92 6.76 8.85 14.24
C GLU A 92 6.80 8.41 12.77
N ALA A 93 7.93 8.60 12.08
CA ALA A 93 8.13 8.15 10.70
C ALA A 93 7.99 6.62 10.56
N GLU A 94 8.55 5.86 11.49
CA GLU A 94 8.42 4.40 11.51
C GLU A 94 7.00 3.94 11.84
N GLY A 95 6.27 4.69 12.65
CA GLY A 95 4.84 4.48 12.90
C GLY A 95 4.03 4.61 11.63
N TYR A 96 4.27 5.66 10.84
CA TYR A 96 3.63 5.82 9.53
C TYR A 96 4.01 4.70 8.55
N GLU A 97 5.30 4.34 8.47
CA GLU A 97 5.77 3.23 7.63
C GLU A 97 5.07 1.91 7.99
N LEU A 98 4.95 1.61 9.29
CA LEU A 98 4.25 0.43 9.77
C LEU A 98 2.77 0.45 9.39
N SER A 99 2.08 1.59 9.57
CA SER A 99 0.67 1.73 9.19
C SER A 99 0.44 1.44 7.70
N VAL A 100 1.31 1.97 6.83
CA VAL A 100 1.26 1.71 5.39
C VAL A 100 1.43 0.23 5.08
N LEU A 101 2.45 -0.43 5.65
CA LEU A 101 2.71 -1.85 5.41
C LEU A 101 1.56 -2.73 5.89
N ILE A 102 0.92 -2.37 7.02
CA ILE A 102 -0.29 -3.04 7.51
C ILE A 102 -1.44 -2.89 6.50
N SER A 103 -1.66 -1.69 5.95
CA SER A 103 -2.70 -1.47 4.94
C SER A 103 -2.46 -2.28 3.65
N ILE A 104 -1.21 -2.35 3.18
CA ILE A 104 -0.83 -3.19 2.03
C ILE A 104 -1.15 -4.66 2.32
N TYR A 105 -0.72 -5.16 3.48
CA TYR A 105 -0.96 -6.53 3.90
C TYR A 105 -2.46 -6.86 3.96
N GLN A 106 -3.25 -6.02 4.62
CA GLN A 106 -4.70 -6.22 4.78
C GLN A 106 -5.43 -6.23 3.44
N MET A 107 -5.11 -5.28 2.56
CA MET A 107 -5.76 -5.22 1.26
C MET A 107 -5.36 -6.39 0.36
N GLY A 108 -4.08 -6.81 0.42
CA GLY A 108 -3.61 -8.03 -0.25
C GLY A 108 -4.35 -9.29 0.23
N GLN A 109 -4.53 -9.42 1.54
CA GLN A 109 -5.26 -10.57 2.11
C GLN A 109 -6.74 -10.59 1.72
N LEU A 110 -7.40 -9.42 1.69
CA LEU A 110 -8.78 -9.32 1.22
C LEU A 110 -8.90 -9.75 -0.24
N ARG A 111 -8.03 -9.26 -1.11
CA ARG A 111 -8.07 -9.63 -2.53
C ARG A 111 -7.78 -11.12 -2.75
N LYS A 112 -6.81 -11.66 -2.01
CA LYS A 112 -6.49 -13.09 -2.02
C LYS A 112 -7.67 -13.93 -1.57
N SER A 113 -8.41 -13.53 -0.54
CA SER A 113 -9.58 -14.29 -0.07
C SER A 113 -10.71 -14.30 -1.11
N ILE A 114 -10.94 -13.16 -1.78
CA ILE A 114 -11.92 -13.09 -2.89
C ILE A 114 -11.47 -13.95 -4.07
N ALA A 115 -10.18 -13.94 -4.42
CA ALA A 115 -9.63 -14.80 -5.48
C ALA A 115 -9.72 -16.30 -5.13
N LEU A 116 -9.50 -16.66 -3.87
CA LEU A 116 -9.70 -18.03 -3.39
C LEU A 116 -11.17 -18.45 -3.51
N ALA A 117 -12.11 -17.59 -3.11
CA ALA A 117 -13.53 -17.87 -3.25
C ALA A 117 -13.94 -18.04 -4.73
N GLU A 118 -13.43 -17.18 -5.63
CA GLU A 118 -13.69 -17.31 -7.06
C GLU A 118 -13.03 -18.57 -7.65
N ALA A 119 -11.80 -18.91 -7.24
CA ALA A 119 -11.14 -20.14 -7.66
C ALA A 119 -11.94 -21.39 -7.29
N VAL A 120 -12.50 -21.43 -6.07
CA VAL A 120 -13.37 -22.52 -5.61
C VAL A 120 -14.67 -22.54 -6.41
N LYS A 121 -15.31 -21.38 -6.60
CA LYS A 121 -16.55 -21.25 -7.38
C LYS A 121 -16.39 -21.75 -8.83
N ARG A 122 -15.22 -21.54 -9.44
CA ARG A 122 -14.89 -22.01 -10.80
C ARG A 122 -14.39 -23.45 -10.85
N GLY A 123 -14.19 -24.11 -9.71
CA GLY A 123 -13.62 -25.47 -9.64
C GLY A 123 -12.12 -25.54 -9.93
N LEU A 124 -11.40 -24.43 -9.81
CA LEU A 124 -9.94 -24.34 -10.02
C LEU A 124 -9.15 -24.78 -8.79
N ARG A 125 -9.76 -24.77 -7.60
CA ARG A 125 -9.20 -25.22 -6.32
C ARG A 125 -10.27 -25.85 -5.44
N ASP A 126 -9.83 -26.77 -4.60
CA ASP A 126 -10.66 -27.30 -3.52
C ASP A 126 -10.95 -26.22 -2.45
N PRO A 127 -12.12 -26.28 -1.79
CA PRO A 127 -12.44 -25.43 -0.65
C PRO A 127 -11.38 -25.54 0.46
N LEU A 128 -11.08 -24.41 1.11
CA LEU A 128 -10.26 -24.42 2.31
C LEU A 128 -11.02 -25.12 3.44
N ILE A 129 -10.38 -26.12 4.04
CA ILE A 129 -10.91 -26.84 5.20
C ILE A 129 -10.44 -26.09 6.47
N PRO A 130 -11.31 -25.88 7.48
CA PRO A 130 -10.97 -25.22 8.74
C PRO A 130 -9.84 -25.89 9.53
#